data_AF-A0A9P8DYD6-F1
#
_entry.id   AF-A0A9P8DYD6-F1
#
_cell.length_a   1.000
_cell.length_b   1.000
_cell.length_c   1.000
_cell.angle_alpha   90.00
_cell.angle_beta   90.00
_cell.angle_gamma   90.00
#
_symmetry.space_group_name_H-M   'P 1'
#
loop_
_entity.id
_entity.type
_entity.pdbx_description
1 polymer ?
#
loop_
_entity_poly.entity_id
_entity_poly.type
_entity_poly.pdbx_seq_one_letter_code
_entity_poly.pdbx_strand_id
1 'polypeptide(L)'
;KDPGVQACFQRSREYQLNDSAKYYFDSIDRIAQPDYIPNDQDVLRSRVKTTGITETTFIIGDLTYRMFDVGGQRSERKKWIHCFENVTTILFLVAISEYDQLLFEDETVNRMQEALTLFDSICNSRWFVKTSIILFLNKIDRFKEKLPVSPMKNYFPDYEGGADYAAACDYILNRFVSLNQHETKQIYTHFTCATDTMQIRFVMAAVNDIIIQENLRLAGLI
;
A
#
# COMPACT_ATOMS: atom_id res chain seq x y z
N LYS A 1 26.70 -8.33 -8.63
CA LYS A 1 27.38 -9.54 -9.16
C LYS A 1 28.29 -10.18 -8.11
N ASP A 2 29.03 -9.38 -7.33
CA ASP A 2 29.79 -9.89 -6.17
C ASP A 2 28.91 -10.70 -5.18
N PRO A 3 29.31 -11.91 -4.76
CA PRO A 3 28.54 -12.75 -3.84
C PRO A 3 28.33 -12.15 -2.45
N GLY A 4 29.30 -11.42 -1.92
CA GLY A 4 29.19 -10.74 -0.62
C GLY A 4 28.14 -9.64 -0.66
N VAL A 5 28.08 -8.87 -1.75
CA VAL A 5 27.03 -7.88 -1.97
C VAL A 5 25.65 -8.54 -2.09
N GLN A 6 25.53 -9.68 -2.79
CA GLN A 6 24.26 -10.41 -2.87
C GLN A 6 23.81 -10.94 -1.50
N ALA A 7 24.74 -11.47 -0.70
CA ALA A 7 24.44 -11.93 0.66
C ALA A 7 23.98 -10.78 1.57
N CYS A 8 24.61 -9.60 1.45
CA CYS A 8 24.17 -8.39 2.13
C CYS A 8 22.75 -7.97 1.69
N PHE A 9 22.47 -8.00 0.38
CA PHE A 9 21.16 -7.67 -0.17
C PHE A 9 20.05 -8.63 0.30
N GLN A 10 20.34 -9.93 0.43
CA GLN A 10 19.39 -10.91 0.99
C GLN A 10 19.01 -10.64 2.44
N ARG A 11 19.88 -9.91 3.17
CA ARG A 11 19.66 -9.45 4.55
C ARG A 11 19.11 -8.03 4.63
N SER A 12 18.60 -7.48 3.53
CA SER A 12 18.08 -6.11 3.44
C SER A 12 16.93 -5.76 4.38
N ARG A 13 16.28 -6.75 5.02
CA ARG A 13 15.34 -6.50 6.12
C ARG A 13 15.98 -5.90 7.38
N GLU A 14 17.30 -6.09 7.54
CA GLU A 14 18.06 -5.66 8.73
C GLU A 14 18.48 -4.18 8.66
N TYR A 15 18.25 -3.51 7.54
CA TYR A 15 18.60 -2.11 7.34
C TYR A 15 17.63 -1.43 6.37
N GLN A 16 17.73 -0.10 6.25
CA GLN A 16 16.82 0.66 5.40
C GLN A 16 17.28 0.61 3.93
N LEU A 17 16.69 -0.28 3.14
CA LEU A 17 16.92 -0.39 1.70
C LEU A 17 15.64 -0.07 0.90
N ASN A 18 15.82 0.54 -0.27
CA ASN A 18 14.72 0.78 -1.20
C ASN A 18 14.34 -0.51 -1.96
N ASP A 19 13.05 -0.85 -2.02
CA ASP A 19 12.52 -2.04 -2.72
C ASP A 19 12.87 -2.09 -4.21
N SER A 20 13.07 -0.92 -4.82
CA SER A 20 13.47 -0.80 -6.23
C SER A 20 14.97 -1.00 -6.46
N ALA A 21 15.78 -1.16 -5.40
CA ALA A 21 17.24 -1.27 -5.51
C ALA A 21 17.66 -2.37 -6.49
N LYS A 22 17.10 -3.58 -6.35
CA LYS A 22 17.41 -4.70 -7.26
C LYS A 22 17.10 -4.35 -8.71
N TYR A 23 15.94 -3.75 -8.99
CA TYR A 23 15.53 -3.38 -10.35
C TYR A 23 16.54 -2.43 -11.00
N TYR A 24 16.96 -1.40 -10.27
CA TYR A 24 17.92 -0.41 -10.77
C TYR A 24 19.32 -0.99 -10.95
N PHE A 25 19.81 -1.79 -9.99
CA PHE A 25 21.12 -2.42 -10.11
C PHE A 25 21.18 -3.46 -11.23
N ASP A 26 20.11 -4.23 -11.43
CA ASP A 26 20.03 -5.18 -12.55
C ASP A 26 19.95 -4.46 -13.90
N SER A 27 19.40 -3.24 -13.94
CA SER A 27 19.26 -2.43 -15.16
C SER A 27 20.37 -1.40 -15.35
N ILE A 28 21.45 -1.45 -14.56
CA ILE A 28 22.44 -0.37 -14.50
C ILE A 28 23.09 -0.08 -15.86
N ASP A 29 23.35 -1.13 -16.65
CA ASP A 29 23.97 -1.00 -17.97
C ASP A 29 23.06 -0.24 -18.95
N ARG A 30 21.74 -0.42 -18.85
CA ARG A 30 20.75 0.30 -19.66
C ARG A 30 20.60 1.76 -19.19
N ILE A 31 20.59 1.97 -17.87
CA ILE A 31 20.35 3.29 -17.27
C ILE A 31 21.58 4.20 -17.39
N ALA A 32 22.79 3.63 -17.43
CA ALA A 32 24.03 4.38 -17.56
C ALA A 32 24.35 4.86 -18.99
N GLN A 33 23.52 4.54 -19.99
CA GLN A 33 23.74 4.98 -21.36
C GLN A 33 23.53 6.50 -21.51
N PRO A 34 24.34 7.21 -22.33
CA PRO A 34 24.21 8.66 -22.49
C PRO A 34 22.86 9.13 -23.06
N ASP A 35 22.20 8.27 -23.82
CA ASP A 35 20.90 8.49 -24.47
C ASP A 35 19.74 7.85 -23.69
N TYR A 36 19.95 7.49 -22.42
CA TYR A 36 18.94 6.88 -21.58
C TYR A 36 17.68 7.75 -21.48
N ILE A 37 16.55 7.15 -21.84
CA ILE A 37 15.20 7.69 -21.61
C ILE A 37 14.47 6.71 -20.69
N PRO A 38 13.92 7.17 -19.53
CA PRO A 38 13.17 6.31 -18.63
C PRO A 38 11.94 5.71 -19.31
N ASN A 39 11.72 4.41 -19.09
CA ASN A 39 10.46 3.78 -19.44
C ASN A 39 9.45 3.87 -18.28
N ASP A 40 8.20 3.49 -18.51
CA ASP A 40 7.15 3.54 -17.48
C ASP A 40 7.52 2.76 -16.21
N GLN A 41 8.24 1.64 -16.34
CA GLN A 41 8.67 0.85 -15.19
C GLN A 41 9.75 1.55 -14.36
N ASP A 42 10.66 2.30 -15.00
CA ASP A 42 11.63 3.15 -14.30
C ASP A 42 10.91 4.24 -13.49
N VAL A 43 9.89 4.86 -14.07
CA VAL A 43 9.10 5.91 -13.43
C VAL A 43 8.29 5.34 -12.27
N LEU A 44 7.56 4.24 -12.46
CA LEU A 44 6.74 3.59 -11.43
C LEU A 44 7.57 3.06 -10.25
N ARG A 45 8.82 2.68 -10.49
CA ARG A 45 9.75 2.19 -9.46
C ARG A 45 10.59 3.30 -8.83
N SER A 46 10.50 4.52 -9.36
CA SER A 46 11.20 5.66 -8.79
C SER A 46 10.64 6.01 -7.42
N ARG A 47 11.53 6.27 -6.46
CA ARG A 47 11.14 6.62 -5.10
C ARG A 47 11.30 8.12 -4.92
N VAL A 48 10.18 8.82 -4.98
CA VAL A 48 10.09 10.23 -4.57
C VAL A 48 9.20 10.28 -3.33
N LYS A 49 9.73 10.84 -2.24
CA LYS A 49 8.97 11.00 -1.00
C LYS A 49 7.92 12.08 -1.22
N THR A 50 6.63 11.73 -1.13
CA THR A 50 5.55 12.72 -1.08
C THR A 50 5.63 13.52 0.22
N THR A 51 5.62 14.85 0.09
CA THR A 51 5.55 15.79 1.21
C THR A 51 4.38 16.74 0.98
N GLY A 52 3.57 16.97 2.01
CA GLY A 52 2.35 17.75 1.87
C GLY A 52 1.19 16.93 1.28
N ILE A 53 0.30 17.66 0.61
CA ILE A 53 -0.91 17.15 -0.02
C ILE A 53 -0.88 17.59 -1.48
N THR A 54 -1.06 16.65 -2.40
CA THR A 54 -1.14 16.91 -3.83
C THR A 54 -2.52 16.52 -4.33
N GLU A 55 -3.17 17.42 -5.07
CA GLU A 55 -4.45 17.14 -5.72
C GLU A 55 -4.23 16.84 -7.20
N THR A 56 -4.83 15.77 -7.70
CA THR A 56 -4.87 15.45 -9.13
C THR A 56 -6.31 15.22 -9.54
N THR A 57 -6.73 15.91 -10.62
CA THR A 57 -8.06 15.72 -11.21
C THR A 57 -7.93 14.96 -12.52
N PHE A 58 -8.74 13.92 -12.69
CA PHE A 58 -8.79 13.13 -13.93
C PHE A 58 -10.20 12.62 -14.19
N ILE A 59 -10.46 12.22 -15.44
CA ILE A 59 -11.77 11.76 -15.90
C ILE A 59 -11.69 10.28 -16.25
N ILE A 60 -12.62 9.47 -15.75
CA ILE A 60 -12.81 8.07 -16.15
C ILE A 60 -14.25 7.90 -16.61
N GLY A 61 -14.45 7.59 -17.89
CA GLY A 61 -15.78 7.60 -18.51
C GLY A 61 -16.40 8.99 -18.41
N ASP A 62 -17.58 9.08 -17.80
CA ASP A 62 -18.31 10.34 -17.60
C ASP A 62 -18.08 10.97 -16.22
N LEU A 63 -17.21 10.37 -15.39
CA LEU A 63 -16.99 10.79 -14.00
C LEU A 63 -15.69 11.54 -13.84
N THR A 64 -15.75 12.63 -13.08
CA THR A 64 -14.57 13.43 -12.68
C THR A 64 -14.12 13.02 -11.29
N TYR A 65 -12.87 12.58 -11.18
CA TYR A 65 -12.23 12.21 -9.91
C TYR A 65 -11.32 13.32 -9.45
N ARG A 66 -11.40 13.62 -8.15
CA ARG A 66 -10.46 14.49 -7.44
C ARG A 66 -9.71 13.64 -6.43
N MET A 67 -8.48 13.27 -6.76
CA MET A 67 -7.63 12.42 -5.92
C MET A 67 -6.67 13.28 -5.12
N PHE A 68 -6.66 13.07 -3.80
CA PHE A 68 -5.72 13.71 -2.89
C PHE A 68 -4.67 12.67 -2.47
N ASP A 69 -3.43 12.86 -2.92
CA ASP A 69 -2.27 12.10 -2.45
C ASP A 69 -1.67 12.82 -1.24
N VAL A 70 -1.47 12.08 -0.15
CA VAL A 70 -1.02 12.63 1.14
C VAL A 70 0.22 11.89 1.61
N GLY A 71 1.21 12.63 2.12
CA GLY A 71 2.41 12.02 2.70
C GLY A 71 2.06 11.08 3.86
N GLY A 72 2.50 9.82 3.79
CA GLY A 72 2.21 8.77 4.78
C GLY A 72 3.07 8.80 6.06
N GLN A 73 4.19 9.52 6.02
CA GLN A 73 5.16 9.57 7.11
C GLN A 73 4.61 10.29 8.34
N ARG A 74 5.09 9.93 9.53
CA ARG A 74 4.56 10.49 10.81
C ARG A 74 4.58 12.02 10.84
N SER A 75 5.60 12.66 10.26
CA SER A 75 5.69 14.14 10.19
C SER A 75 4.63 14.79 9.30
N GLU A 76 4.07 14.05 8.35
CA GLU A 76 3.12 14.57 7.36
C GLU A 76 1.67 14.40 7.81
N ARG A 77 1.37 13.43 8.69
CA ARG A 77 -0.01 13.07 9.08
C ARG A 77 -0.80 14.18 9.75
N LYS A 78 -0.13 15.14 10.42
CA LYS A 78 -0.80 16.32 10.99
C LYS A 78 -1.53 17.16 9.93
N LYS A 79 -1.08 17.09 8.68
CA LYS A 79 -1.65 17.86 7.56
C LYS A 79 -2.92 17.20 7.00
N TRP A 80 -3.15 15.91 7.26
CA TRP A 80 -4.24 15.14 6.66
C TRP A 80 -5.63 15.72 6.96
N ILE A 81 -5.81 16.35 8.13
CA ILE A 81 -7.08 16.98 8.49
C ILE A 81 -7.58 18.00 7.45
N HIS A 82 -6.67 18.59 6.66
CA HIS A 82 -7.01 19.54 5.61
C HIS A 82 -7.72 18.94 4.39
N CYS A 83 -7.79 17.61 4.28
CA CYS A 83 -8.50 16.92 3.19
C CYS A 83 -9.59 15.96 3.69
N PHE A 84 -10.05 16.10 4.94
CA PHE A 84 -11.03 15.16 5.55
C PHE A 84 -12.49 15.53 5.28
N GLU A 85 -12.77 16.72 4.72
CA GLU A 85 -14.13 17.13 4.38
C GLU A 85 -14.60 16.53 3.06
N ASN A 86 -15.83 16.01 3.05
CA ASN A 86 -16.53 15.49 1.87
C ASN A 86 -15.76 14.40 1.10
N VAL A 87 -15.02 13.55 1.82
CA VAL A 87 -14.35 12.38 1.23
C VAL A 87 -15.38 11.30 0.91
N THR A 88 -15.55 10.98 -0.37
CA THR A 88 -16.42 9.89 -0.84
C THR A 88 -15.89 8.53 -0.39
N THR A 89 -14.59 8.27 -0.60
CA THR A 89 -13.95 6.98 -0.31
C THR A 89 -12.48 7.20 0.04
N ILE A 90 -11.95 6.38 0.94
CA ILE A 90 -10.53 6.36 1.29
C ILE A 90 -9.85 5.19 0.57
N LEU A 91 -8.77 5.47 -0.15
CA LEU A 91 -7.85 4.46 -0.66
C LEU A 91 -6.70 4.30 0.36
N PHE A 92 -6.71 3.20 1.10
CA PHE A 92 -5.68 2.91 2.10
C PHE A 92 -4.70 1.86 1.59
N LEU A 93 -3.44 2.22 1.43
CA LEU A 93 -2.40 1.33 0.88
C LEU A 93 -1.53 0.76 2.01
N VAL A 94 -1.35 -0.56 2.00
CA VAL A 94 -0.49 -1.30 2.93
C VAL A 94 0.54 -2.07 2.14
N ALA A 95 1.82 -1.89 2.45
CA ALA A 95 2.88 -2.72 1.90
C ALA A 95 2.99 -4.03 2.69
N ILE A 96 2.30 -5.09 2.26
CA ILE A 96 2.25 -6.33 3.05
C ILE A 96 3.58 -7.06 3.15
N SER A 97 4.49 -6.79 2.22
CA SER A 97 5.87 -7.29 2.24
C SER A 97 6.74 -6.72 3.37
N GLU A 98 6.28 -5.71 4.10
CA GLU A 98 7.06 -5.01 5.15
C GLU A 98 6.83 -5.57 6.56
N TYR A 99 6.22 -6.75 6.67
CA TYR A 99 5.93 -7.43 7.94
C TYR A 99 7.17 -7.74 8.79
N ASP A 100 8.35 -7.81 8.19
CA ASP A 100 9.64 -8.10 8.84
C ASP A 100 10.58 -6.88 8.86
N GLN A 101 10.05 -5.68 8.67
CA GLN A 101 10.83 -4.44 8.61
C GLN A 101 10.43 -3.46 9.73
N LEU A 102 11.38 -2.61 10.09
CA LEU A 102 11.21 -1.51 11.04
C LEU A 102 11.00 -0.18 10.32
N LEU A 103 10.29 0.76 10.94
CA LEU A 103 10.06 2.09 10.38
C LEU A 103 11.40 2.83 10.17
N PHE A 104 11.39 3.72 9.18
CA PHE A 104 12.53 4.60 8.96
C PHE A 104 12.61 5.68 10.05
N GLU A 105 11.46 6.19 10.49
CA GLU A 105 11.38 7.22 11.54
C GLU A 105 11.63 6.69 12.96
N ASP A 106 11.55 5.37 13.16
CA ASP A 106 11.62 4.71 14.46
C ASP A 106 12.01 3.24 14.30
N GLU A 107 13.30 2.93 14.50
CA GLU A 107 13.87 1.58 14.33
C GLU A 107 13.40 0.59 15.40
N THR A 108 12.52 0.97 16.31
CA THR A 108 11.92 0.06 17.31
C THR A 108 10.52 -0.42 16.91
N VAL A 109 9.91 0.20 15.91
CA VAL A 109 8.51 -0.06 15.53
C VAL A 109 8.45 -0.83 14.22
N ASN A 110 7.77 -1.97 14.24
CA ASN A 110 7.49 -2.76 13.05
C ASN A 110 6.53 -2.01 12.09
N ARG A 111 6.84 -2.01 10.79
CA ARG A 111 6.08 -1.25 9.78
C ARG A 111 4.64 -1.75 9.60
N MET A 112 4.41 -3.06 9.67
CA MET A 112 3.06 -3.61 9.57
C MET A 112 2.23 -3.28 10.82
N GLN A 113 2.85 -3.30 12.01
CA GLN A 113 2.17 -2.88 13.23
C GLN A 113 1.78 -1.40 13.20
N GLU A 114 2.66 -0.54 12.69
CA GLU A 114 2.33 0.87 12.45
C GLU A 114 1.18 1.02 11.45
N ALA A 115 1.16 0.23 10.37
CA ALA A 115 0.09 0.26 9.38
C ALA A 115 -1.27 -0.16 9.99
N LEU A 116 -1.29 -1.19 10.86
CA LEU A 116 -2.47 -1.60 11.60
C LEU A 116 -2.97 -0.49 12.54
N THR A 117 -2.08 0.12 13.33
CA THR A 117 -2.42 1.23 14.22
C THR A 117 -2.95 2.45 13.45
N LEU A 118 -2.32 2.77 12.32
CA LEU A 118 -2.78 3.86 11.46
C LEU A 118 -4.15 3.54 10.86
N PHE A 119 -4.35 2.33 10.35
CA PHE A 119 -5.62 1.90 9.79
C PHE A 119 -6.73 1.96 10.83
N ASP A 120 -6.52 1.45 12.05
CA ASP A 120 -7.48 1.53 13.15
C ASP A 120 -7.91 2.99 13.41
N SER A 121 -6.94 3.90 13.49
CA SER A 121 -7.21 5.32 13.73
C SER A 121 -8.04 6.00 12.62
N ILE A 122 -7.87 5.57 11.37
CA ILE A 122 -8.60 6.11 10.21
C ILE A 122 -9.96 5.44 10.08
N CYS A 123 -10.00 4.11 10.20
CA CYS A 123 -11.20 3.29 10.09
C CYS A 123 -12.24 3.72 11.14
N ASN A 124 -11.80 3.99 12.36
CA ASN A 124 -12.67 4.34 13.49
C ASN A 124 -12.71 5.86 13.77
N SER A 125 -12.20 6.69 12.85
CA SER A 125 -12.26 8.14 12.96
C SER A 125 -13.70 8.64 12.81
N ARG A 126 -14.10 9.57 13.69
CA ARG A 126 -15.38 10.29 13.61
C ARG A 126 -15.61 11.02 12.29
N TRP A 127 -14.53 11.41 11.60
CA TRP A 127 -14.61 12.10 10.31
C TRP A 127 -15.04 11.16 9.18
N PHE A 128 -14.84 9.86 9.36
CA PHE A 128 -14.99 8.86 8.29
C PHE A 128 -16.05 7.81 8.60
N VAL A 129 -16.92 8.02 9.58
CA VAL A 129 -17.91 7.00 10.02
C VAL A 129 -18.71 6.44 8.84
N LYS A 130 -19.14 7.30 7.92
CA LYS A 130 -19.90 6.92 6.72
C LYS A 130 -19.05 6.73 5.46
N THR A 131 -17.75 6.98 5.54
CA THR A 131 -16.83 6.89 4.40
C THR A 131 -16.38 5.45 4.23
N SER A 132 -16.61 4.89 3.04
CA SER A 132 -16.11 3.57 2.67
C SER A 132 -14.58 3.57 2.55
N ILE A 133 -13.98 2.42 2.82
CA ILE A 133 -12.52 2.25 2.70
C ILE A 133 -12.25 1.17 1.68
N ILE A 134 -11.35 1.47 0.76
CA ILE A 134 -10.78 0.51 -0.17
C ILE A 134 -9.36 0.25 0.31
N LEU A 135 -9.12 -0.96 0.80
CA LEU A 135 -7.87 -1.42 1.35
C LEU A 135 -7.05 -2.14 0.27
N PHE A 136 -5.91 -1.57 -0.09
CA PHE A 136 -4.95 -2.19 -0.98
C PHE A 136 -3.84 -2.85 -0.18
N LEU A 137 -3.87 -4.19 -0.16
CA LEU A 137 -2.79 -5.03 0.34
C LEU A 137 -1.76 -5.18 -0.79
N ASN A 138 -0.82 -4.24 -0.85
CA ASN A 138 0.12 -4.03 -1.94
C ASN A 138 1.46 -4.75 -1.72
N LYS A 139 2.27 -4.85 -2.79
CA LYS A 139 3.58 -5.53 -2.85
C LYS A 139 3.46 -7.04 -2.63
N ILE A 140 2.41 -7.63 -3.20
CA ILE A 140 2.13 -9.08 -3.11
C ILE A 140 3.22 -9.93 -3.76
N ASP A 141 3.87 -9.39 -4.79
CA ASP A 141 5.03 -9.97 -5.48
C ASP A 141 6.19 -10.15 -4.50
N ARG A 142 6.56 -9.09 -3.77
CA ARG A 142 7.62 -9.10 -2.78
C ARG A 142 7.27 -9.94 -1.56
N PHE A 143 6.00 -9.91 -1.15
CA PHE A 143 5.54 -10.72 -0.03
C PHE A 143 5.70 -12.21 -0.31
N LYS A 144 5.32 -12.66 -1.51
CA LYS A 144 5.48 -14.05 -1.96
C LYS A 144 6.95 -14.49 -1.99
N GLU A 145 7.85 -13.62 -2.42
CA GLU A 145 9.30 -13.89 -2.44
C GLU A 145 9.90 -14.00 -1.03
N LYS A 146 9.42 -13.19 -0.08
CA LYS A 146 9.99 -13.09 1.28
C LYS A 146 9.49 -14.16 2.25
N LEU A 147 8.27 -14.63 2.08
CA LEU A 147 7.62 -15.56 3.02
C LEU A 147 8.47 -16.82 3.34
N PRO A 148 9.14 -17.48 2.37
CA PRO A 148 9.97 -18.67 2.65
C PRO A 148 11.27 -18.39 3.41
N VAL A 149 11.80 -17.16 3.33
CA VAL A 149 13.13 -16.78 3.88
C VAL A 149 13.03 -15.93 5.15
N SER A 150 11.84 -15.41 5.45
CA SER A 150 11.55 -14.57 6.62
C SER A 150 10.20 -15.03 7.19
N PRO A 151 10.16 -16.08 8.03
CA PRO A 151 8.91 -16.64 8.52
C PRO A 151 8.08 -15.60 9.28
N MET A 152 6.80 -15.45 8.93
CA MET A 152 5.90 -14.47 9.57
C MET A 152 5.75 -14.70 11.07
N LYS A 153 5.80 -15.96 11.53
CA LYS A 153 5.66 -16.33 12.95
C LYS A 153 6.69 -15.62 13.85
N ASN A 154 7.84 -15.21 13.32
CA ASN A 154 8.85 -14.48 14.07
C ASN A 154 8.43 -13.04 14.41
N TYR A 155 7.49 -12.47 13.66
CA TYR A 155 7.01 -11.09 13.81
C TYR A 155 5.55 -11.04 14.26
N PHE A 156 4.80 -12.10 13.95
CA PHE A 156 3.40 -12.31 14.30
C PHE A 156 3.27 -13.68 14.99
N PRO A 157 3.52 -13.76 16.31
CA PRO A 157 3.60 -15.04 17.02
C PRO A 157 2.32 -15.87 16.98
N ASP A 158 1.16 -15.21 16.80
CA ASP A 158 -0.16 -15.80 16.67
C ASP A 158 -0.46 -16.37 15.26
N TYR A 159 0.45 -16.18 14.29
CA TYR A 159 0.32 -16.74 12.96
C TYR A 159 0.81 -18.20 12.89
N GLU A 160 -0.08 -19.10 12.46
CA GLU A 160 0.15 -20.55 12.41
C GLU A 160 0.16 -21.12 10.98
N GLY A 161 0.05 -20.29 9.94
CA GLY A 161 -0.02 -20.73 8.54
C GLY A 161 1.32 -21.12 7.90
N GLY A 162 2.44 -21.03 8.63
CA GLY A 162 3.76 -21.43 8.15
C GLY A 162 4.27 -20.60 6.96
N ALA A 163 4.64 -21.25 5.87
CA ALA A 163 5.09 -20.57 4.64
C ALA A 163 4.00 -20.55 3.55
N ASP A 164 2.75 -20.90 3.90
CA ASP A 164 1.65 -20.90 2.95
C ASP A 164 1.22 -19.46 2.60
N TYR A 165 1.33 -19.13 1.32
CA TYR A 165 1.07 -17.78 0.83
C TYR A 165 -0.39 -17.36 0.99
N ALA A 166 -1.35 -18.27 0.80
CA ALA A 166 -2.76 -17.95 0.91
C ALA A 166 -3.13 -17.70 2.38
N ALA A 167 -2.72 -18.59 3.29
CA ALA A 167 -2.92 -18.43 4.73
C ALA A 167 -2.26 -17.16 5.27
N ALA A 168 -1.08 -16.80 4.77
CA ALA A 168 -0.37 -15.56 5.11
C ALA A 168 -1.15 -14.32 4.65
N CYS A 169 -1.68 -14.33 3.42
CA CYS A 169 -2.53 -13.27 2.88
C CYS A 169 -3.83 -13.12 3.70
N ASP A 170 -4.52 -14.22 3.96
CA ASP A 170 -5.77 -14.25 4.73
C ASP A 170 -5.55 -13.77 6.17
N TYR A 171 -4.42 -14.14 6.79
CA TYR A 171 -4.06 -13.66 8.11
C TYR A 171 -3.93 -12.14 8.14
N ILE A 172 -3.15 -11.54 7.22
CA ILE A 172 -2.98 -10.08 7.16
C ILE A 172 -4.31 -9.39 6.86
N LEU A 173 -5.07 -9.89 5.88
CA LEU A 173 -6.40 -9.39 5.55
C LEU A 173 -7.30 -9.33 6.79
N ASN A 174 -7.41 -10.45 7.50
CA ASN A 174 -8.27 -10.56 8.67
C ASN A 174 -7.84 -9.60 9.79
N ARG A 175 -6.55 -9.39 9.99
CA ARG A 175 -6.02 -8.42 10.98
C ARG A 175 -6.45 -6.98 10.68
N PHE A 176 -6.56 -6.59 9.41
CA PHE A 176 -7.08 -5.27 9.05
C PHE A 176 -8.59 -5.20 9.16
N VAL A 177 -9.32 -6.16 8.59
CA VAL A 177 -10.79 -6.15 8.58
C VAL A 177 -11.35 -6.22 10.00
N SER A 178 -10.70 -6.95 10.92
CA SER A 178 -11.11 -7.05 12.33
C SER A 178 -11.01 -5.74 13.11
N LEU A 179 -10.28 -4.73 12.59
CA LEU A 179 -10.17 -3.41 13.25
C LEU A 179 -11.41 -2.54 13.00
N ASN A 180 -12.29 -2.91 12.07
CA ASN A 180 -13.51 -2.16 11.84
C ASN A 180 -14.50 -2.32 13.00
N GLN A 181 -14.79 -1.21 13.69
CA GLN A 181 -15.75 -1.21 14.81
C GLN A 181 -17.16 -0.82 14.36
N HIS A 182 -17.36 -0.54 13.07
CA HIS A 182 -18.63 -0.10 12.50
C HIS A 182 -19.20 -1.16 11.56
N GLU A 183 -20.25 -1.88 12.00
CA GLU A 183 -20.89 -2.95 11.23
C GLU A 183 -21.39 -2.51 9.84
N THR A 184 -21.81 -1.25 9.71
CA THR A 184 -22.33 -0.71 8.45
C THR A 184 -21.22 -0.25 7.49
N LYS A 185 -20.01 -0.01 8.00
CA LYS A 185 -18.89 0.46 7.19
C LYS A 185 -18.36 -0.67 6.30
N GLN A 186 -18.29 -0.39 5.01
CA GLN A 186 -17.74 -1.33 4.02
C GLN A 186 -16.22 -1.13 3.87
N ILE A 187 -15.49 -2.24 3.94
CA ILE A 187 -14.05 -2.32 3.62
C ILE A 187 -13.88 -3.24 2.43
N TYR A 188 -13.57 -2.66 1.27
CA TYR A 188 -13.30 -3.41 0.04
C TYR A 188 -11.81 -3.70 -0.04
N THR A 189 -11.42 -4.98 -0.04
CA THR A 189 -10.01 -5.34 -0.01
C THR A 189 -9.53 -5.90 -1.34
N HIS A 190 -8.36 -5.43 -1.79
CA HIS A 190 -7.70 -5.92 -2.99
C HIS A 190 -6.22 -6.20 -2.72
N PHE A 191 -5.78 -7.39 -3.13
CA PHE A 191 -4.36 -7.74 -3.22
C PHE A 191 -3.78 -7.13 -4.50
N THR A 192 -2.73 -6.32 -4.37
CA THR A 192 -2.21 -5.49 -5.47
C THR A 192 -0.70 -5.55 -5.62
N CYS A 193 -0.24 -5.35 -6.84
CA CYS A 193 1.12 -5.03 -7.22
C CYS A 193 1.04 -3.70 -7.98
N ALA A 194 1.33 -2.60 -7.29
CA ALA A 194 1.18 -1.26 -7.88
C ALA A 194 2.06 -1.01 -9.13
N THR A 195 3.15 -1.79 -9.30
CA THR A 195 4.00 -1.72 -10.49
C THR A 195 3.47 -2.55 -11.68
N ASP A 196 2.43 -3.36 -11.46
CA ASP A 196 1.71 -4.08 -12.51
C ASP A 196 0.52 -3.24 -12.98
N THR A 197 0.72 -2.54 -14.09
CA THR A 197 -0.29 -1.65 -14.67
C THR A 197 -1.53 -2.39 -15.15
N MET A 198 -1.41 -3.66 -15.55
CA MET A 198 -2.54 -4.47 -15.97
C MET A 198 -3.41 -4.82 -14.77
N GLN A 199 -2.81 -5.31 -13.69
CA GLN A 199 -3.54 -5.65 -12.47
C GLN A 199 -4.22 -4.41 -11.88
N ILE A 200 -3.51 -3.28 -11.80
CA ILE A 200 -4.08 -2.03 -11.27
C ILE A 200 -5.24 -1.54 -12.13
N ARG A 201 -5.20 -1.68 -13.46
CA ARG A 201 -6.33 -1.32 -14.32
C ARG A 201 -7.61 -2.08 -13.94
N PHE A 202 -7.52 -3.39 -13.69
CA PHE A 202 -8.67 -4.19 -13.27
C PHE A 202 -9.16 -3.81 -11.88
N VAL A 203 -8.23 -3.60 -10.94
CA VAL A 203 -8.58 -3.19 -9.57
C VAL A 203 -9.26 -1.82 -9.58
N MET A 204 -8.74 -0.86 -10.34
CA MET A 204 -9.33 0.48 -10.47
C MET A 204 -10.71 0.47 -11.13
N ALA A 205 -10.98 -0.47 -12.03
CA ALA A 205 -12.34 -0.65 -12.57
C ALA A 205 -13.31 -1.10 -11.47
N ALA A 206 -12.93 -2.06 -10.63
CA ALA A 206 -13.75 -2.48 -9.49
C ALA A 206 -13.94 -1.35 -8.46
N VAL A 207 -12.89 -0.57 -8.19
CA VAL A 207 -12.96 0.63 -7.34
C VAL A 207 -13.94 1.65 -7.90
N ASN A 208 -13.93 1.87 -9.21
CA ASN A 208 -14.87 2.75 -9.87
C ASN A 208 -16.33 2.30 -9.64
N ASP A 209 -16.62 1.03 -9.88
CA ASP A 209 -17.97 0.48 -9.68
C ASP A 209 -18.45 0.63 -8.23
N ILE A 210 -17.58 0.42 -7.25
CA ILE A 210 -17.86 0.62 -5.83
C ILE A 210 -18.22 2.09 -5.55
N ILE A 211 -17.41 3.03 -6.04
CA ILE A 211 -17.63 4.46 -5.84
C ILE A 211 -18.94 4.92 -6.48
N ILE A 212 -19.25 4.41 -7.67
CA ILE A 212 -20.52 4.69 -8.36
C ILE A 212 -21.70 4.20 -7.55
N GLN A 213 -21.68 2.95 -7.10
CA GLN A 213 -22.78 2.37 -6.31
C GLN A 213 -23.01 3.16 -5.02
N GLU A 214 -21.94 3.57 -4.34
CA GLU A 214 -22.07 4.37 -3.12
C GLU A 214 -22.64 5.76 -3.39
N ASN A 215 -22.18 6.43 -4.46
CA ASN A 215 -22.74 7.72 -4.87
C ASN A 215 -24.23 7.63 -5.25
N LEU A 216 -24.64 6.57 -5.96
CA LEU A 216 -26.04 6.34 -6.31
C LEU A 216 -26.90 6.10 -5.06
N ARG A 217 -26.40 5.33 -4.09
CA ARG A 217 -27.06 5.09 -2.80
C ARG A 217 -27.20 6.38 -2.00
N LEU A 218 -26.16 7.20 -1.94
CA LEU A 218 -26.21 8.51 -1.26
C LEU A 218 -27.18 9.49 -1.93
N ALA A 219 -27.37 9.38 -3.24
CA ALA A 219 -28.37 10.15 -4.00
C ALA A 219 -29.80 9.58 -3.90
N GLY A 220 -29.99 8.42 -3.24
CA GLY A 220 -31.29 7.75 -3.12
C GLY A 220 -31.80 7.14 -4.42
N LEU A 221 -30.91 6.85 -5.38
CA LEU A 221 -31.27 6.25 -6.68
C LEU A 221 -31.32 4.72 -6.65
N ILE A 222 -30.71 4.09 -5.64
CA ILE A 222 -30.73 2.65 -5.33
C ILE A 222 -30.70 2.41 -3.82
#